data_AF-A0AAV2ITV8-F1
#
_entry.id   AF-A0AAV2ITV8-F1
#
_cell.length_a   1.000
_cell.length_b   1.000
_cell.length_c   1.000
_cell.angle_alpha   90.00
_cell.angle_beta   90.00
_cell.angle_gamma   90.00
#
_symmetry.space_group_name_H-M   'P 1'
#
loop_
_entity.id
_entity.type
_entity.pdbx_description
1 polymer ?
#
loop_
_entity_poly.entity_id
_entity_poly.type
_entity_poly.pdbx_seq_one_letter_code
_entity_poly.pdbx_strand_id
1 'polypeptide(L)'
;MRLTGAEDHNRLERIEACGSKCSQGLICSMKSHFLFPLPCKSPPEEFHTPAVFQNLSLSTVLRCDERDKCSMYLRIQTRLQLSDSIKGVSICTSSPGLFPNCRIISFSRDSRKRLSSSQVDIENDCTKLSVEQEVHVTLETFPSYCGANWTQAYTAPGCTKKDLRRHVPDCITGKLLYKLNAEEKSLTVNVTEMREDHTYNLRLCHDKGYVCMSAGPLTVIKKEDPIKSATLSYAKVVPCLCIEGWSNVLDAHRVRVCPFRQHVEELWTGITFDPTEVSLSWHPQCPLTARVTLCQKQEQNDCIDIPHTSHNVSKQKVKFVGVESHPQLCLKFSVEAEDWIRCPFDNRIFTVWEVSRNDKGDVVLFSPAPGIFSVDLCDLESVLPSQTCLSTQGFTVEVEKMASVEVPLPTEILPQTFCLQVRRKDLRYSTTHVHCFDQNSKTSFPTWIIASAGVLLALVILTMLVLHIWLTVHQKMMVKSKDSPCLYEAHKDVPPVCVVSAPEPDSATNNNNEKVNLLSD
;
A
#
# COMPACT_ATOMS: atom_id res chain seq x y z
N MET A 1 21.22 16.67 -44.22
CA MET A 1 19.78 16.61 -43.87
C MET A 1 19.70 16.59 -42.35
N ARG A 2 19.44 17.74 -41.72
CA ARG A 2 19.34 17.87 -40.25
C ARG A 2 17.94 17.45 -39.84
N LEU A 3 17.82 16.37 -39.07
CA LEU A 3 16.56 16.03 -38.41
C LEU A 3 16.50 16.79 -37.09
N THR A 4 15.51 17.67 -37.03
CA THR A 4 15.07 18.47 -35.88
C THR A 4 14.64 17.56 -34.73
N GLY A 5 15.12 17.87 -33.53
CA GLY A 5 14.75 17.19 -32.29
C GLY A 5 13.26 17.35 -31.99
N ALA A 6 12.67 16.27 -31.47
CA ALA A 6 11.32 16.28 -30.91
C ALA A 6 11.25 17.28 -29.75
N GLU A 7 10.30 18.22 -29.81
CA GLU A 7 9.96 19.09 -28.69
C GLU A 7 9.43 18.24 -27.52
N ASP A 8 10.18 18.23 -26.42
CA ASP A 8 9.81 17.59 -25.16
C ASP A 8 8.67 18.39 -24.50
N HIS A 9 7.42 18.01 -24.79
CA HIS A 9 6.19 18.62 -24.26
C HIS A 9 6.11 18.68 -22.71
N ASN A 10 7.06 18.11 -21.99
CA ASN A 10 7.07 18.07 -20.52
C ASN A 10 7.94 19.13 -19.85
N ARG A 11 8.64 19.97 -20.62
CA ARG A 11 9.62 20.94 -20.11
C ARG A 11 9.04 22.35 -20.10
N LEU A 12 9.15 23.05 -18.98
CA LEU A 12 8.72 24.45 -18.92
C LEU A 12 9.76 25.35 -19.58
N GLU A 13 9.29 26.43 -20.19
CA GLU A 13 10.16 27.43 -20.79
C GLU A 13 11.07 28.07 -19.73
N ARG A 14 12.33 28.30 -20.10
CA ARG A 14 13.35 28.89 -19.22
C ARG A 14 13.69 30.30 -19.65
N ILE A 15 13.84 31.19 -18.67
CA ILE A 15 14.30 32.57 -18.84
C ILE A 15 15.64 32.76 -18.13
N GLU A 16 16.57 33.49 -18.75
CA GLU A 16 17.88 33.81 -18.16
C GLU A 16 17.75 34.89 -17.07
N ALA A 17 17.05 35.97 -17.43
CA ALA A 17 16.74 37.08 -16.55
C ALA A 17 15.27 37.45 -16.72
N CYS A 18 14.66 37.89 -15.63
CA CYS A 18 13.33 38.47 -15.74
C CYS A 18 13.43 39.90 -16.29
N GLY A 19 12.45 40.33 -17.07
CA GLY A 19 12.39 41.68 -17.59
C GLY A 19 11.04 42.05 -18.18
N SER A 20 10.99 43.24 -18.77
CA SER A 20 9.90 43.64 -19.65
C SER A 20 10.40 43.79 -21.06
N LYS A 21 9.59 43.33 -22.01
CA LYS A 21 9.84 43.50 -23.44
C LYS A 21 8.66 44.21 -24.07
N CYS A 22 8.98 45.10 -25.00
CA CYS A 22 8.00 45.83 -25.80
C CYS A 22 8.36 45.65 -27.27
N SER A 23 7.39 45.32 -28.11
CA SER A 23 7.61 45.06 -29.52
C SER A 23 7.47 46.32 -30.39
N GLN A 24 7.69 46.18 -31.71
CA GLN A 24 7.55 47.22 -32.74
C GLN A 24 8.37 48.51 -32.49
N GLY A 25 9.50 48.38 -31.77
CA GLY A 25 10.39 49.52 -31.49
C GLY A 25 9.84 50.51 -30.45
N LEU A 26 8.86 50.09 -29.63
CA LEU A 26 8.41 50.83 -28.47
C LEU A 26 9.51 50.83 -27.41
N ILE A 27 10.02 52.02 -27.06
CA ILE A 27 11.06 52.15 -26.03
C ILE A 27 10.37 52.23 -24.68
N CYS A 28 10.55 51.20 -23.86
CA CYS A 28 9.93 51.11 -22.55
C CYS A 28 10.94 50.89 -21.42
N SER A 29 10.61 51.38 -20.23
CA SER A 29 11.42 51.21 -19.03
C SER A 29 10.55 50.80 -17.84
N MET A 30 11.04 49.85 -17.05
CA MET A 30 10.32 49.32 -15.89
C MET A 30 10.72 50.08 -14.63
N LYS A 31 9.73 50.45 -13.82
CA LYS A 31 9.92 50.96 -12.45
C LYS A 31 9.02 50.19 -11.50
N SER A 32 9.56 49.79 -10.34
CA SER A 32 8.72 49.29 -9.25
C SER A 32 7.86 50.44 -8.74
N HIS A 33 6.61 50.14 -8.40
CA HIS A 33 5.71 51.16 -7.92
C HIS A 33 4.87 50.65 -6.78
N PHE A 34 5.08 51.24 -5.60
CA PHE A 34 4.22 51.05 -4.44
C PHE A 34 3.22 52.20 -4.44
N LEU A 35 2.16 52.09 -5.26
CA LEU A 35 1.06 53.04 -5.20
C LEU A 35 -0.19 52.37 -4.67
N PHE A 36 -0.88 53.11 -3.81
CA PHE A 36 -2.31 52.92 -3.59
C PHE A 36 -3.05 53.22 -4.90
N PRO A 37 -4.09 52.45 -5.26
CA PRO A 37 -4.84 52.69 -6.49
C PRO A 37 -5.39 54.13 -6.49
N LEU A 38 -4.89 54.93 -7.43
CA LEU A 38 -5.40 56.28 -7.65
C LEU A 38 -6.77 56.20 -8.34
N PRO A 39 -7.68 57.15 -8.11
CA PRO A 39 -8.93 57.22 -8.83
C PRO A 39 -8.68 57.23 -10.34
N CYS A 40 -9.44 56.42 -11.08
CA CYS A 40 -9.31 56.37 -12.54
C CYS A 40 -9.74 57.72 -13.15
N LYS A 41 -9.09 58.08 -14.26
CA LYS A 41 -9.42 59.28 -15.04
C LYS A 41 -10.44 58.94 -16.12
N SER A 42 -11.24 59.92 -16.50
CA SER A 42 -12.08 59.82 -17.70
C SER A 42 -11.20 59.59 -18.94
N PRO A 43 -11.55 58.63 -19.81
CA PRO A 43 -10.80 58.39 -21.04
C PRO A 43 -10.85 59.61 -21.98
N PRO A 44 -9.78 59.88 -22.76
CA PRO A 44 -9.78 60.92 -23.81
C PRO A 44 -10.84 60.61 -24.90
N GLU A 45 -11.32 61.62 -25.62
CA GLU A 45 -12.32 61.41 -26.70
C GLU A 45 -11.83 60.44 -27.79
N GLU A 46 -10.52 60.29 -27.99
CA GLU A 46 -9.90 59.34 -28.94
C GLU A 46 -10.05 57.85 -28.53
N PHE A 47 -10.50 57.55 -27.31
CA PHE A 47 -10.65 56.18 -26.77
C PHE A 47 -11.98 55.54 -27.22
N HIS A 48 -12.20 55.42 -28.52
CA HIS A 48 -13.38 54.75 -29.07
C HIS A 48 -13.15 53.24 -29.29
N THR A 49 -12.76 52.45 -28.28
CA THR A 49 -12.83 50.97 -28.38
C THR A 49 -13.03 50.24 -27.04
N PRO A 50 -13.67 49.05 -27.03
CA PRO A 50 -14.17 48.39 -25.82
C PRO A 50 -13.13 47.52 -25.08
N ALA A 51 -11.89 47.40 -25.58
CA ALA A 51 -10.86 46.57 -24.97
C ALA A 51 -9.45 47.06 -25.35
N VAL A 52 -8.84 47.82 -24.44
CA VAL A 52 -7.48 48.40 -24.58
C VAL A 52 -6.41 47.31 -24.57
N PHE A 53 -6.64 46.27 -23.76
CA PHE A 53 -5.82 45.06 -23.67
C PHE A 53 -6.49 43.92 -24.45
N GLN A 54 -5.73 43.26 -25.32
CA GLN A 54 -6.20 42.19 -26.19
C GLN A 54 -5.23 41.00 -26.14
N ASN A 55 -5.75 39.79 -26.40
CA ASN A 55 -4.97 38.55 -26.48
C ASN A 55 -4.07 38.32 -25.26
N LEU A 56 -4.63 38.50 -24.08
CA LEU A 56 -3.86 38.35 -22.85
C LEU A 56 -3.58 36.88 -22.57
N SER A 57 -2.31 36.59 -22.30
CA SER A 57 -1.80 35.25 -22.00
C SER A 57 -1.04 35.27 -20.69
N LEU A 58 -1.35 34.31 -19.83
CA LEU A 58 -0.70 34.07 -18.55
C LEU A 58 -0.05 32.68 -18.58
N SER A 59 1.25 32.60 -18.36
CA SER A 59 1.98 31.34 -18.37
C SER A 59 3.07 31.30 -17.30
N THR A 60 3.44 30.11 -16.84
CA THR A 60 4.54 29.93 -15.89
C THR A 60 5.82 29.61 -16.65
N VAL A 61 6.89 30.32 -16.30
CA VAL A 61 8.24 30.09 -16.79
C VAL A 61 9.20 29.82 -15.63
N LEU A 62 10.33 29.20 -15.92
CA LEU A 62 11.36 28.89 -14.94
C LEU A 62 12.56 29.81 -15.11
N ARG A 63 13.09 30.30 -14.00
CA ARG A 63 14.41 30.92 -13.96
C ARG A 63 15.31 30.07 -13.10
N CYS A 64 16.39 29.56 -13.69
CA CYS A 64 17.29 28.62 -13.04
C CYS A 64 18.64 29.30 -12.78
N ASP A 65 19.24 28.98 -11.63
CA ASP A 65 20.62 29.35 -11.35
C ASP A 65 21.60 28.36 -12.00
N GLU A 66 22.91 28.64 -11.86
CA GLU A 66 23.98 27.78 -12.40
C GLU A 66 24.00 26.36 -11.81
N ARG A 67 23.26 26.11 -10.72
CA ARG A 67 23.15 24.80 -10.07
C ARG A 67 21.85 24.09 -10.43
N ASP A 68 21.18 24.52 -11.50
CA ASP A 68 19.90 23.98 -11.96
C ASP A 68 18.76 24.11 -10.91
N LYS A 69 18.91 24.99 -9.90
CA LYS A 69 17.81 25.33 -8.99
C LYS A 69 16.96 26.40 -9.63
N CYS A 70 15.70 26.07 -9.88
CA CYS A 70 14.77 26.96 -10.55
C CYS A 70 13.76 27.57 -9.57
N SER A 71 13.38 28.81 -9.85
CA SER A 71 12.21 29.47 -9.29
C SER A 71 11.16 29.69 -10.37
N MET A 72 9.88 29.59 -10.01
CA MET A 72 8.79 29.85 -10.93
C MET A 72 8.48 31.34 -11.01
N TYR A 73 8.20 31.79 -12.22
CA TYR A 73 7.79 33.15 -12.51
C TYR A 73 6.55 33.15 -13.42
N LEU A 74 5.66 34.11 -13.19
CA LEU A 74 4.51 34.38 -14.04
C LEU A 74 4.95 35.29 -15.19
N ARG A 75 4.78 34.80 -16.41
CA ARG A 75 4.82 35.59 -17.64
C ARG A 75 3.43 36.10 -17.97
N ILE A 76 3.36 37.40 -18.19
CA ILE A 76 2.16 38.14 -18.56
C ILE A 76 2.44 38.75 -19.92
N GLN A 77 1.68 38.34 -20.92
CA GLN A 77 1.76 38.87 -22.29
C GLN A 77 0.42 39.48 -22.66
N THR A 78 0.43 40.68 -23.24
CA THR A 78 -0.78 41.32 -23.74
C THR A 78 -0.45 42.13 -24.98
N ARG A 79 -1.43 42.26 -25.87
CA ARG A 79 -1.41 43.25 -26.94
C ARG A 79 -2.15 44.51 -26.48
N LEU A 80 -1.51 45.66 -26.60
CA LEU A 80 -2.03 46.96 -26.21
C LEU A 80 -2.36 47.77 -27.47
N GLN A 81 -3.55 48.36 -27.50
CA GLN A 81 -3.87 49.43 -28.44
C GLN A 81 -3.25 50.74 -27.95
N LEU A 82 -2.18 51.20 -28.59
CA LEU A 82 -1.42 52.36 -28.12
C LEU A 82 -2.07 53.68 -28.56
N SER A 83 -2.12 54.64 -27.65
CA SER A 83 -2.49 56.05 -27.92
C SER A 83 -1.45 56.96 -27.26
N ASP A 84 -1.24 58.18 -27.79
CA ASP A 84 -0.34 59.16 -27.14
C ASP A 84 -0.77 59.45 -25.69
N SER A 85 -2.05 59.32 -25.36
CA SER A 85 -2.56 59.51 -24.00
C SER A 85 -2.11 58.44 -22.99
N ILE A 86 -1.65 57.27 -23.46
CA ILE A 86 -1.20 56.14 -22.62
C ILE A 86 0.31 56.26 -22.40
N LYS A 87 0.74 56.68 -21.21
CA LYS A 87 2.17 56.85 -20.85
C LYS A 87 2.85 55.55 -20.44
N GLY A 88 2.09 54.48 -20.21
CA GLY A 88 2.60 53.20 -19.75
C GLY A 88 1.48 52.21 -19.42
N VAL A 89 1.88 51.08 -18.84
CA VAL A 89 0.98 50.04 -18.30
C VAL A 89 1.43 49.70 -16.88
N SER A 90 0.48 49.64 -15.96
CA SER A 90 0.66 49.11 -14.61
C SER A 90 0.24 47.65 -14.60
N ILE A 91 1.10 46.79 -14.06
CA ILE A 91 0.84 45.36 -13.87
C ILE A 91 0.94 45.09 -12.37
N CYS A 92 -0.17 44.69 -11.76
CA CYS A 92 -0.27 44.37 -10.35
C CYS A 92 -0.61 42.90 -10.15
N THR A 93 0.07 42.25 -9.21
CA THR A 93 -0.27 40.90 -8.77
C THR A 93 -0.59 40.90 -7.29
N SER A 94 -1.68 40.25 -6.92
CA SER A 94 -2.13 40.17 -5.53
C SER A 94 -2.49 38.75 -5.16
N SER A 95 -2.15 38.34 -3.94
CA SER A 95 -2.58 37.07 -3.35
C SER A 95 -3.29 37.35 -2.04
N PRO A 96 -4.23 36.49 -1.63
CA PRO A 96 -4.90 36.61 -0.33
C PRO A 96 -3.88 36.78 0.81
N GLY A 97 -4.05 37.81 1.63
CA GLY A 97 -3.19 38.08 2.79
C GLY A 97 -1.84 38.77 2.49
N LEU A 98 -1.53 39.08 1.22
CA LEU A 98 -0.30 39.80 0.83
C LEU A 98 -0.63 41.14 0.17
N PHE A 99 0.27 42.12 0.34
CA PHE A 99 0.16 43.40 -0.36
C PHE A 99 0.34 43.22 -1.88
N PRO A 100 -0.42 43.95 -2.71
CA PRO A 100 -0.27 43.87 -4.16
C PRO A 100 1.12 44.35 -4.59
N ASN A 101 1.77 43.58 -5.47
CA ASN A 101 3.05 43.94 -6.07
C ASN A 101 2.81 44.52 -7.46
N CYS A 102 3.03 45.83 -7.60
CA CYS A 102 2.79 46.56 -8.84
C CYS A 102 4.08 47.01 -9.51
N ARG A 103 4.12 46.89 -10.83
CA ARG A 103 5.20 47.36 -11.68
C ARG A 103 4.64 48.22 -12.80
N ILE A 104 5.28 49.36 -13.05
CA ILE A 104 4.91 50.24 -14.16
C ILE A 104 5.94 50.07 -15.27
N ILE A 105 5.43 49.75 -16.45
CA ILE A 105 6.16 49.80 -17.71
C ILE A 105 5.84 51.14 -18.35
N SER A 106 6.79 52.06 -18.32
CA SER A 106 6.64 53.41 -18.87
C SER A 106 7.15 53.49 -20.31
N PHE A 107 6.49 54.28 -21.15
CA PHE A 107 6.81 54.43 -22.58
C PHE A 107 7.42 55.80 -22.87
N SER A 108 8.46 55.84 -23.71
CA SER A 108 9.07 57.10 -24.14
C SER A 108 8.10 57.95 -24.97
N ARG A 109 8.21 59.27 -24.87
CA ARG A 109 7.30 60.19 -25.58
C ARG A 109 7.39 60.04 -27.10
N ASP A 110 8.59 59.91 -27.63
CA ASP A 110 8.82 59.85 -29.07
C ASP A 110 8.27 58.55 -29.68
N SER A 111 8.43 57.44 -28.96
CA SER A 111 7.89 56.13 -29.41
C SER A 111 6.37 56.10 -29.35
N ARG A 112 5.75 56.68 -28.30
CA ARG A 112 4.28 56.80 -28.19
C ARG A 112 3.65 57.57 -29.34
N LYS A 113 4.24 58.73 -29.69
CA LYS A 113 3.73 59.54 -30.80
C LYS A 113 3.84 58.83 -32.15
N ARG A 114 4.98 58.19 -32.38
CA ARG A 114 5.25 57.47 -33.64
C ARG A 114 4.35 56.25 -33.83
N LEU A 115 4.04 55.53 -32.75
CA LEU A 115 3.26 54.29 -32.75
C LEU A 115 1.80 54.51 -32.33
N SER A 116 1.32 55.75 -32.30
CA SER A 116 -0.08 56.04 -31.95
C SER A 116 -1.02 55.30 -32.91
N SER A 117 -2.08 54.72 -32.37
CA SER A 117 -3.06 53.88 -33.09
C SER A 117 -2.49 52.56 -33.64
N SER A 118 -1.26 52.18 -33.25
CA SER A 118 -0.69 50.85 -33.54
C SER A 118 -0.96 49.88 -32.40
N GLN A 119 -1.01 48.59 -32.72
CA GLN A 119 -0.97 47.51 -31.73
C GLN A 119 0.47 47.19 -31.35
N VAL A 120 0.75 47.14 -30.06
CA VAL A 120 2.06 46.79 -29.51
C VAL A 120 1.96 45.65 -28.51
N ASP A 121 2.88 44.69 -28.53
CA ASP A 121 2.90 43.62 -27.52
C ASP A 121 3.79 44.02 -26.34
N ILE A 122 3.30 43.71 -25.15
CA ILE A 122 3.96 43.98 -23.88
C ILE A 122 4.07 42.65 -23.14
N GLU A 123 5.27 42.34 -22.70
CA GLU A 123 5.59 41.16 -21.90
C GLU A 123 6.25 41.57 -20.59
N ASN A 124 5.88 40.90 -19.50
CA ASN A 124 6.54 40.97 -18.21
C ASN A 124 6.58 39.59 -17.55
N ASP A 125 7.76 39.12 -17.15
CA ASP A 125 7.98 37.80 -16.55
C ASP A 125 8.67 37.84 -15.19
N CYS A 126 8.58 38.98 -14.48
CA CYS A 126 9.27 39.19 -13.21
C CYS A 126 8.45 38.92 -11.94
N THR A 127 7.24 38.37 -12.03
CA THR A 127 6.43 38.04 -10.85
C THR A 127 6.78 36.65 -10.37
N LYS A 128 7.45 36.52 -9.22
CA LYS A 128 7.78 35.23 -8.61
C LYS A 128 6.50 34.53 -8.11
N LEU A 129 6.40 33.21 -8.33
CA LEU A 129 5.29 32.36 -7.89
C LEU A 129 5.77 31.23 -6.98
N SER A 130 4.91 30.85 -6.03
CA SER A 130 4.98 29.60 -5.28
C SER A 130 4.11 28.51 -5.93
N VAL A 131 4.37 27.26 -5.58
CA VAL A 131 3.60 26.10 -6.06
C VAL A 131 2.14 26.23 -5.65
N GLU A 132 1.21 25.96 -6.57
CA GLU A 132 -0.25 26.00 -6.33
C GLU A 132 -0.77 27.35 -5.79
N GLN A 133 0.04 28.41 -5.89
CA GLN A 133 -0.36 29.74 -5.46
C GLN A 133 -1.41 30.32 -6.41
N GLU A 134 -2.49 30.85 -5.84
CA GLU A 134 -3.47 31.65 -6.56
C GLU A 134 -3.08 33.15 -6.52
N VAL A 135 -2.99 33.76 -7.70
CA VAL A 135 -2.67 35.17 -7.88
C VAL A 135 -3.74 35.85 -8.74
N HIS A 136 -4.20 37.01 -8.30
CA HIS A 136 -5.04 37.89 -9.09
C HIS A 136 -4.16 38.90 -9.80
N VAL A 137 -4.17 38.84 -11.13
CA VAL A 137 -3.38 39.69 -12.02
C VAL A 137 -4.28 40.81 -12.50
N THR A 138 -3.86 42.06 -12.31
CA THR A 138 -4.58 43.25 -12.80
C THR A 138 -3.68 44.09 -13.68
N LEU A 139 -4.15 44.44 -14.88
CA LEU A 139 -3.49 45.34 -15.81
C LEU A 139 -4.30 46.62 -15.92
N GLU A 140 -3.62 47.76 -15.87
CA GLU A 140 -4.22 49.08 -16.06
C GLU A 140 -3.32 49.95 -16.93
N THR A 141 -3.90 50.92 -17.62
CA THR A 141 -3.10 51.97 -18.27
C THR A 141 -2.41 52.85 -17.24
N PHE A 142 -1.34 53.53 -17.65
CA PHE A 142 -0.71 54.58 -16.85
C PHE A 142 -0.74 55.90 -17.62
N PRO A 143 -1.46 56.95 -17.16
CA PRO A 143 -2.35 56.95 -15.99
C PRO A 143 -3.56 56.00 -16.14
N SER A 144 -4.16 55.61 -15.02
CA SER A 144 -5.32 54.70 -15.01
C SER A 144 -6.56 55.39 -15.57
N TYR A 145 -7.13 54.85 -16.65
CA TYR A 145 -8.36 55.33 -17.28
C TYR A 145 -9.52 54.39 -16.94
N CYS A 146 -10.70 54.95 -16.64
CA CYS A 146 -11.86 54.17 -16.25
C CYS A 146 -12.31 53.24 -17.39
N GLY A 147 -12.55 51.96 -17.08
CA GLY A 147 -12.90 50.94 -18.09
C GLY A 147 -11.73 50.42 -18.93
N ALA A 148 -10.52 50.95 -18.73
CA ALA A 148 -9.29 50.50 -19.39
C ALA A 148 -8.44 49.62 -18.47
N ASN A 149 -9.08 48.69 -17.77
CA ASN A 149 -8.41 47.70 -16.92
C ASN A 149 -8.80 46.28 -17.32
N TRP A 150 -8.03 45.33 -16.83
CA TRP A 150 -8.29 43.91 -17.00
C TRP A 150 -7.83 43.17 -15.75
N THR A 151 -8.60 42.17 -15.33
CA THR A 151 -8.27 41.35 -14.16
C THR A 151 -8.59 39.89 -14.43
N GLN A 152 -7.69 38.98 -14.01
CA GLN A 152 -7.94 37.53 -14.03
C GLN A 152 -7.18 36.84 -12.91
N ALA A 153 -7.78 35.78 -12.37
CA ALA A 153 -7.12 34.86 -11.46
C ALA A 153 -6.26 33.84 -12.23
N TYR A 154 -5.08 33.55 -11.70
CA TYR A 154 -4.16 32.54 -12.21
C TYR A 154 -3.68 31.65 -11.08
N THR A 155 -3.69 30.34 -11.32
CA THR A 155 -3.17 29.35 -10.38
C THR A 155 -1.86 28.79 -10.91
N ALA A 156 -0.81 28.91 -10.12
CA ALA A 156 0.49 28.34 -10.44
C ALA A 156 0.42 26.80 -10.51
N PRO A 157 1.22 26.15 -11.37
CA PRO A 157 1.21 24.70 -11.49
C PRO A 157 1.70 24.02 -10.20
N GLY A 158 1.09 22.88 -9.88
CA GLY A 158 1.54 21.99 -8.81
C GLY A 158 2.75 21.15 -9.19
N CYS A 159 3.28 20.41 -8.20
CA CYS A 159 4.44 19.54 -8.36
C CYS A 159 4.13 18.22 -9.10
N THR A 160 3.32 18.24 -10.15
CA THR A 160 2.99 17.06 -10.97
C THR A 160 4.00 16.85 -12.10
N LYS A 161 4.50 17.94 -12.71
CA LYS A 161 5.46 17.90 -13.81
C LYS A 161 6.85 17.48 -13.33
N LYS A 162 7.50 16.60 -14.10
CA LYS A 162 8.84 16.08 -13.81
C LYS A 162 9.91 17.16 -13.76
N ASP A 163 9.79 18.19 -14.61
CA ASP A 163 10.72 19.32 -14.66
C ASP A 163 10.70 20.11 -13.34
N LEU A 164 9.52 20.33 -12.76
CA LEU A 164 9.36 21.00 -11.46
C LEU A 164 9.94 20.16 -10.32
N ARG A 165 9.62 18.85 -10.27
CA ARG A 165 10.14 17.93 -9.24
C ARG A 165 11.66 17.79 -9.19
N ARG A 166 12.34 18.12 -10.29
CA ARG A 166 13.80 18.04 -10.38
C ARG A 166 14.48 19.34 -9.98
N HIS A 167 13.91 20.47 -10.37
CA HIS A 167 14.63 21.74 -10.32
C HIS A 167 14.03 22.76 -9.35
N VAL A 168 12.73 22.68 -9.02
CA VAL A 168 12.08 23.63 -8.12
C VAL A 168 12.18 23.12 -6.68
N PRO A 169 12.88 23.81 -5.76
CA PRO A 169 13.17 23.31 -4.42
C PRO A 169 11.96 22.89 -3.61
N ASP A 170 10.82 23.56 -3.78
CA ASP A 170 9.57 23.25 -3.08
C ASP A 170 8.97 21.92 -3.57
N CYS A 171 9.24 21.54 -4.82
CA CYS A 171 8.78 20.28 -5.44
C CYS A 171 9.73 19.10 -5.29
N ILE A 172 10.96 19.32 -4.80
CA ILE A 172 11.95 18.25 -4.63
C ILE A 172 11.61 17.46 -3.36
N THR A 173 10.96 16.31 -3.55
CA THR A 173 10.61 15.40 -2.44
C THR A 173 11.64 14.32 -2.18
N GLY A 174 12.62 14.14 -3.07
CA GLY A 174 13.45 12.94 -3.12
C GLY A 174 12.70 11.70 -3.62
N LYS A 175 13.47 10.66 -3.95
CA LYS A 175 12.99 9.33 -4.35
C LYS A 175 13.38 8.31 -3.30
N LEU A 176 12.41 7.49 -2.91
CA LEU A 176 12.58 6.43 -1.93
C LEU A 176 12.82 5.10 -2.66
N LEU A 177 14.00 4.53 -2.47
CA LEU A 177 14.33 3.16 -2.84
C LEU A 177 14.38 2.34 -1.57
N TYR A 178 13.80 1.15 -1.55
CA TYR A 178 13.73 0.35 -0.34
C TYR A 178 14.14 -1.10 -0.59
N LYS A 179 14.66 -1.74 0.45
CA LYS A 179 14.95 -3.17 0.52
C LYS A 179 14.28 -3.76 1.75
N LEU A 180 13.56 -4.86 1.56
CA LEU A 180 12.88 -5.57 2.63
C LEU A 180 13.83 -6.58 3.29
N ASN A 181 13.93 -6.51 4.61
CA ASN A 181 14.49 -7.58 5.43
C ASN A 181 13.35 -8.19 6.25
N ALA A 182 12.89 -9.38 5.85
CA ALA A 182 11.78 -10.07 6.50
C ALA A 182 12.15 -10.64 7.86
N GLU A 183 13.39 -11.14 8.02
CA GLU A 183 13.86 -11.78 9.25
C GLU A 183 13.95 -10.79 10.41
N GLU A 184 14.50 -9.60 10.14
CA GLU A 184 14.64 -8.52 11.12
C GLU A 184 13.38 -7.64 11.24
N LYS A 185 12.34 -7.92 10.45
CA LYS A 185 11.16 -7.08 10.30
C LYS A 185 11.51 -5.61 10.06
N SER A 186 12.38 -5.36 9.09
CA SER A 186 12.92 -4.03 8.80
C SER A 186 12.94 -3.69 7.31
N LEU A 187 12.91 -2.38 7.03
CA LEU A 187 13.01 -1.80 5.70
C LEU A 187 14.22 -0.87 5.64
N THR A 188 15.19 -1.20 4.82
CA THR A 188 16.32 -0.30 4.54
C THR A 188 15.93 0.63 3.41
N VAL A 189 15.85 1.93 3.69
CA VAL A 189 15.39 2.96 2.77
C VAL A 189 16.56 3.83 2.36
N ASN A 190 16.86 3.87 1.07
CA ASN A 190 17.81 4.78 0.45
C ASN A 190 17.05 5.95 -0.19
N VAL A 191 17.50 7.17 0.08
CA VAL A 191 16.92 8.39 -0.47
C VAL A 191 17.85 8.97 -1.51
N THR A 192 17.34 9.14 -2.73
CA THR A 192 18.07 9.80 -3.83
C THR A 192 17.34 11.07 -4.26
N GLU A 193 18.01 11.96 -4.99
CA GLU A 193 17.41 13.21 -5.51
C GLU A 193 16.77 14.08 -4.39
N MET A 194 17.26 13.97 -3.15
CA MET A 194 16.83 14.85 -2.05
C MET A 194 17.57 16.18 -2.09
N ARG A 195 17.01 17.17 -1.40
CA ARG A 195 17.67 18.46 -1.19
C ARG A 195 18.95 18.29 -0.35
N GLU A 196 20.07 18.77 -0.89
CA GLU A 196 21.38 18.69 -0.23
C GLU A 196 21.54 19.67 0.93
N ASP A 197 20.74 20.73 0.98
CA ASP A 197 20.85 21.80 1.98
C ASP A 197 20.09 21.52 3.29
N HIS A 198 19.23 20.50 3.31
CA HIS A 198 18.34 20.18 4.43
C HIS A 198 18.49 18.73 4.89
N THR A 199 18.14 18.48 6.15
CA THR A 199 17.93 17.11 6.63
C THR A 199 16.67 16.51 6.01
N TYR A 200 16.59 15.19 5.99
CA TYR A 200 15.48 14.47 5.38
C TYR A 200 14.77 13.61 6.43
N ASN A 201 13.47 13.75 6.51
CA ASN A 201 12.61 13.04 7.45
C ASN A 201 12.04 11.79 6.80
N LEU A 202 12.08 10.67 7.50
CA LEU A 202 11.49 9.39 7.11
C LEU A 202 10.64 8.84 8.25
N ARG A 203 9.53 8.20 7.93
CA ARG A 203 8.76 7.43 8.91
C ARG A 203 7.96 6.33 8.24
N LEU A 204 7.58 5.35 9.05
CA LEU A 204 6.49 4.43 8.71
C LEU A 204 5.15 5.05 9.10
N CYS A 205 4.16 4.82 8.26
CA CYS A 205 2.80 5.27 8.50
C CYS A 205 1.77 4.35 7.83
N HIS A 206 0.55 4.35 8.37
CA HIS A 206 -0.59 3.70 7.77
C HIS A 206 -1.31 4.68 6.84
N ASP A 207 -1.37 4.32 5.56
CA ASP A 207 -2.07 5.07 4.54
C ASP A 207 -3.58 4.97 4.74
N LYS A 208 -4.23 6.13 4.86
CA LYS A 208 -5.68 6.29 4.89
C LYS A 208 -6.22 7.10 3.72
N GLY A 209 -5.54 7.01 2.57
CA GLY A 209 -5.82 7.78 1.36
C GLY A 209 -5.03 9.09 1.38
N TYR A 210 -5.68 10.20 1.74
CA TYR A 210 -5.03 11.51 1.72
C TYR A 210 -4.10 11.76 2.92
N VAL A 211 -4.22 10.97 3.99
CA VAL A 211 -3.49 11.16 5.25
C VAL A 211 -2.67 9.91 5.58
N CYS A 212 -1.43 10.10 6.03
CA CYS A 212 -0.61 9.03 6.60
C CYS A 212 -0.54 9.16 8.12
N MET A 213 -1.07 8.17 8.83
CA MET A 213 -1.07 8.12 10.28
C MET A 213 0.20 7.44 10.77
N SER A 214 0.96 8.07 11.68
CA SER A 214 2.24 7.55 12.14
C SER A 214 2.11 6.12 12.69
N ALA A 215 3.00 5.23 12.22
CA ALA A 215 3.07 3.82 12.59
C ALA A 215 4.46 3.45 13.17
N GLY A 216 5.31 4.45 13.40
CA GLY A 216 6.69 4.27 13.85
C GLY A 216 7.35 5.61 14.13
N PRO A 217 8.56 5.59 14.72
CA PRO A 217 9.31 6.79 15.06
C PRO A 217 9.68 7.58 13.80
N LEU A 218 9.90 8.88 13.98
CA LEU A 218 10.49 9.73 12.97
C LEU A 218 12.01 9.50 12.93
N THR A 219 12.52 9.12 11.77
CA THR A 219 13.94 8.95 11.50
C THR A 219 14.45 10.10 10.65
N VAL A 220 15.58 10.68 11.02
CA VAL A 220 16.16 11.84 10.32
C VAL A 220 17.49 11.43 9.69
N ILE A 221 17.62 11.62 8.38
CA ILE A 221 18.88 11.51 7.64
C ILE A 221 19.49 12.91 7.60
N LYS A 222 20.75 13.04 8.03
CA LYS A 222 21.46 14.32 8.05
C LYS A 222 22.00 14.65 6.67
N LYS A 223 22.17 15.94 6.41
CA LYS A 223 22.73 16.41 5.13
C LYS A 223 24.21 16.05 4.97
N GLU A 224 24.92 15.85 6.07
CA GLU A 224 26.34 15.47 6.09
C GLU A 224 26.57 13.97 5.91
N ASP A 225 25.52 13.14 6.04
CA ASP A 225 25.70 11.69 5.99
C ASP A 225 26.21 11.24 4.61
N PRO A 226 27.29 10.45 4.53
CA PRO A 226 27.85 10.01 3.25
C PRO A 226 26.89 9.07 2.51
N ILE A 227 26.08 8.31 3.27
CA ILE A 227 25.07 7.40 2.75
C ILE A 227 23.71 7.92 3.20
N LYS A 228 22.86 8.29 2.23
CA LYS A 228 21.49 8.74 2.48
C LYS A 228 20.56 7.54 2.68
N SER A 229 20.78 6.79 3.75
CA SER A 229 19.97 5.61 4.07
C SER A 229 19.57 5.54 5.53
N ALA A 230 18.41 4.94 5.80
CA ALA A 230 17.97 4.62 7.14
C ALA A 230 17.21 3.29 7.18
N THR A 231 17.28 2.60 8.31
CA THR A 231 16.51 1.38 8.56
C THR A 231 15.27 1.69 9.38
N LEU A 232 14.11 1.21 8.94
CA LEU A 232 12.83 1.38 9.60
C LEU A 232 12.27 0.02 10.01
N SER A 233 12.12 -0.23 11.30
CA SER A 233 11.52 -1.47 11.82
C SER A 233 10.00 -1.39 11.81
N TYR A 234 9.34 -2.47 11.38
CA TYR A 234 7.89 -2.60 11.38
C TYR A 234 7.44 -3.73 12.32
N ALA A 235 6.30 -3.54 13.00
CA ALA A 235 5.76 -4.58 13.87
C ALA A 235 5.02 -5.68 13.09
N LYS A 236 4.31 -5.27 12.04
CA LYS A 236 3.32 -6.08 11.33
C LYS A 236 3.18 -5.62 9.87
N VAL A 237 2.98 -6.55 8.94
CA VAL A 237 3.05 -6.38 7.47
C VAL A 237 1.66 -6.12 6.86
N VAL A 238 1.07 -4.95 7.11
CA VAL A 238 -0.27 -4.65 6.59
C VAL A 238 -0.22 -3.92 5.23
N PRO A 239 -1.24 -4.09 4.34
CA PRO A 239 -1.25 -3.46 3.01
C PRO A 239 -1.12 -1.94 2.96
N CYS A 240 -1.64 -1.25 3.97
CA CYS A 240 -1.58 0.20 4.09
C CYS A 240 -0.29 0.69 4.77
N LEU A 241 0.64 -0.18 5.16
CA LEU A 241 1.90 0.26 5.73
C LEU A 241 2.80 0.84 4.63
N CYS A 242 3.13 2.11 4.76
CA CYS A 242 3.88 2.88 3.78
C CYS A 242 5.05 3.61 4.44
N ILE A 243 6.03 3.94 3.62
CA ILE A 243 7.17 4.78 3.92
C ILE A 243 6.82 6.18 3.44
N GLU A 244 6.89 7.17 4.32
CA GLU A 244 6.70 8.58 3.98
C GLU A 244 8.00 9.35 4.21
N GLY A 245 8.39 10.17 3.23
CA GLY A 245 9.62 10.95 3.26
C GLY A 245 9.41 12.40 2.82
N TRP A 246 10.14 13.34 3.43
CA TRP A 246 10.15 14.76 3.05
C TRP A 246 11.39 15.49 3.56
N SER A 247 11.78 16.56 2.87
CA SER A 247 12.83 17.47 3.37
C SER A 247 12.36 18.23 4.59
N ASN A 248 13.25 18.49 5.55
CA ASN A 248 12.93 19.23 6.77
C ASN A 248 12.83 20.75 6.52
N VAL A 249 11.78 21.14 5.80
CA VAL A 249 11.38 22.52 5.52
C VAL A 249 9.89 22.68 5.84
N LEU A 250 9.47 23.91 6.10
CA LEU A 250 8.05 24.22 6.28
C LEU A 250 7.29 23.86 5.01
N ASP A 251 6.11 23.26 5.19
CA ASP A 251 5.19 22.85 4.11
C ASP A 251 5.82 22.01 3.01
N ALA A 252 6.84 21.22 3.34
CA ALA A 252 7.50 20.31 2.41
C ALA A 252 6.50 19.33 1.79
N HIS A 253 6.53 19.22 0.45
CA HIS A 253 5.86 18.13 -0.24
C HIS A 253 6.44 16.78 0.21
N ARG A 254 5.55 15.79 0.31
CA ARG A 254 5.88 14.45 0.82
C ARG A 254 5.81 13.42 -0.30
N VAL A 255 6.74 12.48 -0.27
CA VAL A 255 6.70 11.28 -1.11
C VAL A 255 6.28 10.08 -0.25
N ARG A 256 5.47 9.21 -0.82
CA ARG A 256 4.98 7.99 -0.17
C ARG A 256 5.17 6.79 -1.08
N VAL A 257 5.64 5.68 -0.50
CA VAL A 257 5.76 4.38 -1.17
C VAL A 257 5.23 3.30 -0.24
N CYS A 258 4.44 2.36 -0.74
CA CYS A 258 3.78 1.32 0.06
C CYS A 258 4.28 -0.07 -0.33
N PRO A 259 5.30 -0.62 0.36
CA PRO A 259 5.94 -1.89 0.00
C PRO A 259 5.01 -3.09 0.04
N PHE A 260 4.04 -3.07 0.94
CA PHE A 260 3.21 -4.24 1.26
C PHE A 260 1.82 -4.19 0.64
N ARG A 261 1.59 -3.30 -0.33
CA ARG A 261 0.26 -3.09 -0.92
C ARG A 261 -0.39 -4.38 -1.45
N GLN A 262 0.43 -5.33 -1.93
CA GLN A 262 -0.01 -6.64 -2.43
C GLN A 262 -0.01 -7.74 -1.36
N HIS A 263 0.47 -7.46 -0.14
CA HIS A 263 0.58 -8.45 0.93
C HIS A 263 -0.75 -8.56 1.71
N VAL A 264 -1.72 -9.22 1.08
CA VAL A 264 -3.09 -9.35 1.58
C VAL A 264 -3.28 -10.46 2.62
N GLU A 265 -2.27 -11.29 2.88
CA GLU A 265 -2.37 -12.36 3.88
C GLU A 265 -2.67 -11.81 5.28
N GLU A 266 -2.24 -10.58 5.57
CA GLU A 266 -2.56 -9.98 6.86
C GLU A 266 -4.02 -9.53 7.02
N LEU A 267 -4.82 -9.52 5.95
CA LEU A 267 -6.27 -9.32 6.03
C LEU A 267 -6.93 -10.39 6.90
N TRP A 268 -6.37 -11.60 6.99
CA TRP A 268 -6.91 -12.70 7.80
C TRP A 268 -6.93 -12.40 9.30
N THR A 269 -5.99 -11.57 9.77
CA THR A 269 -5.79 -11.33 11.20
C THR A 269 -6.95 -10.61 11.89
N GLY A 270 -7.88 -10.04 11.11
CA GLY A 270 -9.09 -9.40 11.63
C GLY A 270 -10.31 -10.32 11.76
N ILE A 271 -10.21 -11.59 11.36
CA ILE A 271 -11.31 -12.56 11.41
C ILE A 271 -11.47 -13.08 12.85
N THR A 272 -12.68 -12.97 13.41
CA THR A 272 -13.02 -13.40 14.76
C THR A 272 -14.36 -14.13 14.77
N PHE A 273 -14.44 -15.26 15.46
CA PHE A 273 -15.69 -15.99 15.67
C PHE A 273 -16.11 -15.86 17.14
N ASP A 274 -17.33 -15.41 17.37
CA ASP A 274 -17.96 -15.36 18.70
C ASP A 274 -18.92 -16.55 18.85
N PRO A 275 -18.59 -17.53 19.72
CA PRO A 275 -19.43 -18.72 19.92
C PRO A 275 -20.74 -18.40 20.66
N THR A 276 -20.82 -17.29 21.40
CA THR A 276 -22.01 -16.91 22.18
C THR A 276 -23.08 -16.33 21.26
N GLU A 277 -22.67 -15.45 20.35
CA GLU A 277 -23.55 -14.85 19.35
C GLU A 277 -23.67 -15.70 18.07
N VAL A 278 -22.91 -16.78 17.98
CA VAL A 278 -22.77 -17.63 16.79
C VAL A 278 -22.49 -16.75 15.57
N SER A 279 -21.50 -15.87 15.69
CA SER A 279 -21.23 -14.81 14.71
C SER A 279 -19.78 -14.79 14.24
N LEU A 280 -19.59 -14.62 12.93
CA LEU A 280 -18.30 -14.46 12.30
C LEU A 280 -18.14 -12.99 11.91
N SER A 281 -17.07 -12.35 12.37
CA SER A 281 -16.85 -10.94 12.10
C SER A 281 -15.44 -10.66 11.62
N TRP A 282 -15.32 -9.67 10.75
CA TRP A 282 -14.06 -9.24 10.18
C TRP A 282 -13.92 -7.73 10.24
N HIS A 283 -12.78 -7.26 10.75
CA HIS A 283 -12.45 -5.84 10.77
C HIS A 283 -11.14 -5.59 10.01
N PRO A 284 -11.18 -4.81 8.91
CA PRO A 284 -9.98 -4.50 8.15
C PRO A 284 -9.04 -3.60 8.96
N GLN A 285 -7.77 -4.00 9.06
CA GLN A 285 -6.73 -3.19 9.72
C GLN A 285 -6.29 -1.98 8.88
N CYS A 286 -6.64 -1.99 7.60
CA CYS A 286 -6.32 -0.96 6.62
C CYS A 286 -7.59 -0.46 5.92
N PRO A 287 -7.66 0.79 5.48
CA PRO A 287 -8.73 1.25 4.62
C PRO A 287 -8.48 0.75 3.20
N LEU A 288 -8.95 -0.46 2.90
CA LEU A 288 -8.95 -1.03 1.55
C LEU A 288 -10.38 -1.27 1.09
N THR A 289 -10.65 -1.08 -0.20
CA THR A 289 -11.94 -1.43 -0.78
C THR A 289 -11.93 -2.92 -1.14
N ALA A 290 -12.59 -3.74 -0.34
CA ALA A 290 -12.73 -5.17 -0.55
C ALA A 290 -14.21 -5.56 -0.61
N ARG A 291 -14.53 -6.56 -1.44
CA ARG A 291 -15.80 -7.28 -1.35
C ARG A 291 -15.57 -8.54 -0.53
N VAL A 292 -16.36 -8.73 0.52
CA VAL A 292 -16.28 -9.88 1.42
C VAL A 292 -17.54 -10.69 1.29
N THR A 293 -17.41 -11.99 1.07
CA THR A 293 -18.55 -12.91 0.95
C THR A 293 -18.26 -14.21 1.69
N LEU A 294 -19.31 -14.87 2.19
CA LEU A 294 -19.19 -16.25 2.66
C LEU A 294 -19.23 -17.18 1.46
N CYS A 295 -18.44 -18.23 1.50
CA CYS A 295 -18.37 -19.22 0.43
C CYS A 295 -18.12 -20.62 1.00
N GLN A 296 -18.47 -21.64 0.23
CA GLN A 296 -18.22 -23.04 0.56
C GLN A 296 -17.01 -23.56 -0.21
N LYS A 297 -15.97 -24.01 0.50
CA LYS A 297 -14.73 -24.55 -0.06
C LYS A 297 -14.99 -25.85 -0.80
N GLN A 298 -14.37 -25.96 -1.96
CA GLN A 298 -14.29 -27.17 -2.79
C GLN A 298 -12.93 -27.85 -2.69
N GLU A 299 -12.85 -29.09 -3.17
CA GLU A 299 -11.62 -29.89 -3.14
C GLU A 299 -10.48 -29.24 -3.94
N GLN A 300 -10.76 -28.49 -5.01
CA GLN A 300 -9.75 -27.85 -5.88
C GLN A 300 -9.37 -26.42 -5.47
N ASN A 301 -9.50 -26.08 -4.18
CA ASN A 301 -9.21 -24.74 -3.65
C ASN A 301 -10.09 -23.61 -4.25
N ASP A 302 -11.17 -24.00 -4.92
CA ASP A 302 -12.25 -23.12 -5.38
C ASP A 302 -13.28 -22.92 -4.25
N CYS A 303 -14.08 -21.86 -4.32
CA CYS A 303 -15.07 -21.54 -3.31
C CYS A 303 -16.35 -20.97 -3.92
N ILE A 304 -17.46 -21.69 -3.74
CA ILE A 304 -18.77 -21.28 -4.27
C ILE A 304 -19.40 -20.27 -3.31
N ASP A 305 -19.73 -19.09 -3.81
CA ASP A 305 -20.31 -18.02 -3.01
C ASP A 305 -21.69 -18.40 -2.48
N ILE A 306 -21.91 -18.18 -1.19
CA ILE A 306 -23.22 -18.29 -0.58
C ILE A 306 -24.04 -17.05 -0.98
N PRO A 307 -25.21 -17.22 -1.61
CA PRO A 307 -26.03 -16.10 -2.08
C PRO A 307 -26.35 -15.09 -0.97
N HIS A 308 -26.40 -13.81 -1.33
CA HIS A 308 -26.76 -12.71 -0.42
C HIS A 308 -25.84 -12.51 0.79
N THR A 309 -24.60 -13.00 0.74
CA THR A 309 -23.58 -12.78 1.79
C THR A 309 -22.49 -11.78 1.39
N SER A 310 -22.63 -11.15 0.23
CA SER A 310 -21.63 -10.23 -0.31
C SER A 310 -21.80 -8.83 0.29
N HIS A 311 -20.73 -8.31 0.90
CA HIS A 311 -20.63 -6.96 1.44
C HIS A 311 -19.45 -6.21 0.85
N ASN A 312 -19.65 -4.96 0.43
CA ASN A 312 -18.56 -4.06 0.08
C ASN A 312 -18.06 -3.34 1.33
N VAL A 313 -16.77 -3.44 1.60
CA VAL A 313 -16.15 -2.99 2.85
C VAL A 313 -14.97 -2.08 2.52
N SER A 314 -14.92 -0.93 3.20
CA SER A 314 -13.79 0.00 3.12
C SER A 314 -13.12 0.23 4.49
N LYS A 315 -13.92 0.56 5.50
CA LYS A 315 -13.44 0.85 6.88
C LYS A 315 -14.26 0.14 7.97
N GLN A 316 -15.41 -0.41 7.62
CA GLN A 316 -16.37 -0.90 8.58
C GLN A 316 -16.10 -2.37 8.94
N LYS A 317 -16.45 -2.73 10.16
CA LYS A 317 -16.47 -4.13 10.58
C LYS A 317 -17.66 -4.82 9.91
N VAL A 318 -17.43 -5.96 9.27
CA VAL A 318 -18.50 -6.85 8.80
C VAL A 318 -18.79 -7.90 9.86
N LYS A 319 -20.06 -8.24 10.04
CA LYS A 319 -20.51 -9.26 10.99
C LYS A 319 -21.61 -10.10 10.33
N PHE A 320 -21.38 -11.40 10.27
CA PHE A 320 -22.33 -12.43 9.87
C PHE A 320 -22.84 -13.12 11.12
N VAL A 321 -24.15 -13.09 11.37
CA VAL A 321 -24.78 -13.69 12.56
C VAL A 321 -25.55 -14.95 12.17
N GLY A 322 -25.44 -16.00 12.99
CA GLY A 322 -26.00 -17.32 12.70
C GLY A 322 -25.14 -18.09 11.70
N VAL A 323 -23.83 -18.16 11.98
CA VAL A 323 -22.82 -18.80 11.14
C VAL A 323 -22.47 -20.18 11.66
N GLU A 324 -22.51 -21.16 10.77
CA GLU A 324 -22.09 -22.52 11.08
C GLU A 324 -20.57 -22.66 11.20
N SER A 325 -20.10 -23.25 12.30
CA SER A 325 -18.67 -23.52 12.53
C SER A 325 -18.21 -24.79 11.78
N HIS A 326 -18.20 -24.74 10.45
CA HIS A 326 -17.85 -25.86 9.57
C HIS A 326 -16.52 -25.62 8.82
N PRO A 327 -15.60 -26.61 8.70
CA PRO A 327 -14.30 -26.46 8.01
C PRO A 327 -14.38 -25.98 6.56
N GLN A 328 -15.48 -26.33 5.87
CA GLN A 328 -15.75 -25.90 4.49
C GLN A 328 -16.38 -24.51 4.39
N LEU A 329 -16.79 -23.88 5.50
CA LEU A 329 -17.29 -22.51 5.46
C LEU A 329 -16.11 -21.53 5.53
N CYS A 330 -16.00 -20.68 4.51
CA CYS A 330 -14.88 -19.79 4.33
C CYS A 330 -15.33 -18.36 4.03
N LEU A 331 -14.41 -17.42 4.22
CA LEU A 331 -14.53 -16.05 3.77
C LEU A 331 -13.73 -15.89 2.48
N LYS A 332 -14.36 -15.33 1.45
CA LYS A 332 -13.70 -14.89 0.22
C LYS A 332 -13.64 -13.38 0.17
N PHE A 333 -12.43 -12.86 -0.06
CA PHE A 333 -12.14 -11.45 -0.21
C PHE A 333 -11.78 -11.19 -1.67
N SER A 334 -12.52 -10.32 -2.33
CA SER A 334 -12.16 -9.80 -3.66
C SER A 334 -11.63 -8.38 -3.50
N VAL A 335 -10.38 -8.13 -3.88
CA VAL A 335 -9.77 -6.79 -3.93
C VAL A 335 -9.31 -6.57 -5.37
N GLU A 336 -9.84 -5.53 -6.00
CA GLU A 336 -9.65 -5.27 -7.44
C GLU A 336 -10.09 -6.47 -8.29
N ALA A 337 -9.17 -7.33 -8.74
CA ALA A 337 -9.42 -8.48 -9.62
C ALA A 337 -8.89 -9.81 -9.07
N GLU A 338 -8.37 -9.83 -7.85
CA GLU A 338 -7.87 -11.03 -7.20
C GLU A 338 -8.80 -11.46 -6.06
N ASP A 339 -8.99 -12.77 -5.94
CA ASP A 339 -9.80 -13.40 -4.91
C ASP A 339 -8.89 -14.20 -3.96
N TRP A 340 -9.10 -14.02 -2.67
CA TRP A 340 -8.42 -14.80 -1.63
C TRP A 340 -9.42 -15.46 -0.70
N ILE A 341 -9.18 -16.71 -0.34
CA ILE A 341 -10.08 -17.53 0.46
C ILE A 341 -9.40 -17.92 1.78
N ARG A 342 -10.12 -17.77 2.89
CA ARG A 342 -9.69 -18.25 4.21
C ARG A 342 -10.82 -18.93 4.95
N CYS A 343 -10.54 -20.14 5.43
CA CYS A 343 -11.48 -20.98 6.16
C CYS A 343 -11.15 -20.92 7.66
N PRO A 344 -11.88 -20.14 8.47
CA PRO A 344 -11.57 -19.94 9.88
C PRO A 344 -11.67 -21.23 10.72
N PHE A 345 -12.41 -22.23 10.24
CA PHE A 345 -12.70 -23.47 10.95
C PHE A 345 -11.90 -24.69 10.44
N ASP A 346 -10.97 -24.53 9.50
CA ASP A 346 -10.18 -25.63 8.91
C ASP A 346 -9.22 -26.29 9.93
N ASN A 347 -8.92 -25.60 11.03
CA ASN A 347 -8.12 -26.14 12.12
C ASN A 347 -8.97 -27.09 12.99
N ARG A 348 -8.52 -28.35 13.13
CA ARG A 348 -9.18 -29.54 13.73
C ARG A 348 -9.68 -29.43 15.19
N ILE A 349 -9.81 -28.23 15.75
CA ILE A 349 -10.25 -28.00 17.14
C ILE A 349 -11.80 -27.90 17.21
N PHE A 350 -12.47 -27.60 16.10
CA PHE A 350 -13.93 -27.54 16.06
C PHE A 350 -14.51 -28.93 15.81
N THR A 351 -15.30 -29.43 16.77
CA THR A 351 -16.18 -30.58 16.52
C THR A 351 -17.35 -30.12 15.67
N VAL A 352 -17.55 -30.82 14.57
CA VAL A 352 -18.63 -30.56 13.61
C VAL A 352 -19.69 -31.64 13.81
N TRP A 353 -20.93 -31.39 13.38
CA TRP A 353 -21.88 -32.48 13.20
C TRP A 353 -21.35 -33.46 12.16
N GLU A 354 -21.72 -34.73 12.29
CA GLU A 354 -21.24 -35.79 11.42
C GLU A 354 -22.38 -36.75 11.09
N VAL A 355 -22.41 -37.20 9.84
CA VAL A 355 -23.30 -38.27 9.39
C VAL A 355 -22.46 -39.52 9.27
N SER A 356 -22.79 -40.55 10.04
CA SER A 356 -22.06 -41.82 10.05
C SER A 356 -23.03 -43.00 10.09
N ARG A 357 -22.49 -44.21 9.92
CA ARG A 357 -23.24 -45.46 10.05
C ARG A 357 -22.97 -46.06 11.43
N ASN A 358 -24.02 -46.39 12.17
CA ASN A 358 -23.90 -47.06 13.46
C ASN A 358 -23.51 -48.54 13.30
N ASP A 359 -23.26 -49.24 14.41
CA ASP A 359 -22.90 -50.67 14.42
C ASP A 359 -24.00 -51.59 13.83
N LYS A 360 -25.25 -51.11 13.80
CA LYS A 360 -26.41 -51.85 13.26
C LYS A 360 -26.58 -51.65 11.76
N GLY A 361 -25.88 -50.69 11.16
CA GLY A 361 -25.97 -50.35 9.76
C GLY A 361 -26.86 -49.14 9.44
N ASP A 362 -27.50 -48.54 10.45
CA ASP A 362 -28.39 -47.39 10.29
C ASP A 362 -27.57 -46.09 10.19
N VAL A 363 -28.10 -45.12 9.44
CA VAL A 363 -27.47 -43.80 9.31
C VAL A 363 -27.86 -42.93 10.50
N VAL A 364 -26.86 -42.40 11.19
CA VAL A 364 -27.04 -41.53 12.35
C VAL A 364 -26.41 -40.17 12.09
N LEU A 365 -27.10 -39.12 12.55
CA LEU A 365 -26.61 -37.75 12.57
C LEU A 365 -26.21 -37.39 13.99
N PHE A 366 -24.92 -37.16 14.21
CA PHE A 366 -24.38 -36.67 15.47
C PHE A 366 -24.20 -35.15 15.41
N SER A 367 -24.53 -34.43 16.50
CA SER A 367 -24.23 -33.00 16.60
C SER A 367 -23.66 -32.62 17.98
N PRO A 368 -22.55 -31.86 18.03
CA PRO A 368 -21.97 -31.37 19.29
C PRO A 368 -22.77 -30.24 19.95
N ALA A 369 -23.71 -29.63 19.22
CA ALA A 369 -24.59 -28.55 19.67
C ALA A 369 -26.04 -28.86 19.28
N PRO A 370 -27.05 -28.33 20.00
CA PRO A 370 -28.44 -28.51 19.59
C PRO A 370 -28.66 -27.85 18.22
N GLY A 371 -29.46 -28.47 17.35
CA GLY A 371 -29.70 -27.94 16.01
C GLY A 371 -30.80 -28.68 15.24
N ILE A 372 -31.30 -28.02 14.20
CA ILE A 372 -32.34 -28.55 13.30
C ILE A 372 -31.70 -28.75 11.94
N PHE A 373 -31.75 -29.97 11.42
CA PHE A 373 -31.11 -30.35 10.17
C PHE A 373 -32.14 -30.79 9.14
N SER A 374 -31.95 -30.38 7.89
CA SER A 374 -32.60 -31.04 6.75
C SER A 374 -31.68 -32.09 6.16
N VAL A 375 -32.25 -33.25 5.88
CA VAL A 375 -31.59 -34.37 5.23
C VAL A 375 -32.42 -34.75 4.01
N ASP A 376 -31.84 -34.64 2.83
CA ASP A 376 -32.47 -34.89 1.55
C ASP A 376 -31.80 -36.09 0.84
N LEU A 377 -32.58 -37.04 0.33
CA LEU A 377 -32.06 -38.17 -0.44
C LEU A 377 -31.81 -37.77 -1.89
N CYS A 378 -30.60 -38.04 -2.36
CA CYS A 378 -30.12 -37.61 -3.68
C CYS A 378 -30.26 -38.67 -4.76
N ASP A 379 -30.69 -38.26 -5.95
CA ASP A 379 -30.64 -39.10 -7.14
C ASP A 379 -29.19 -39.23 -7.66
N LEU A 380 -28.69 -40.46 -7.78
CA LEU A 380 -27.28 -40.77 -8.04
C LEU A 380 -26.79 -40.26 -9.39
N GLU A 381 -27.68 -40.12 -10.38
CA GLU A 381 -27.34 -39.63 -11.71
C GLU A 381 -27.03 -38.11 -11.75
N SER A 382 -27.41 -37.37 -10.70
CA SER A 382 -27.27 -35.90 -10.62
C SER A 382 -26.03 -35.40 -9.86
N VAL A 383 -25.18 -36.31 -9.37
CA VAL A 383 -24.15 -35.98 -8.35
C VAL A 383 -22.90 -35.28 -8.93
N LEU A 384 -22.68 -35.22 -10.24
CA LEU A 384 -21.52 -34.53 -10.85
C LEU A 384 -21.92 -33.52 -11.94
N PRO A 385 -21.31 -32.31 -12.04
CA PRO A 385 -20.20 -31.75 -11.26
C PRO A 385 -20.58 -30.50 -10.42
N SER A 386 -21.86 -30.21 -10.26
CA SER A 386 -22.37 -29.08 -9.48
C SER A 386 -23.17 -29.64 -8.32
N GLN A 387 -22.77 -29.31 -7.09
CA GLN A 387 -23.32 -29.74 -5.80
C GLN A 387 -24.81 -29.42 -5.59
N THR A 388 -25.64 -29.87 -6.51
CA THR A 388 -27.07 -29.68 -6.57
C THR A 388 -27.64 -31.06 -6.79
N CYS A 389 -27.97 -31.70 -5.68
CA CYS A 389 -28.66 -32.96 -5.68
C CYS A 389 -30.15 -32.67 -5.91
N LEU A 390 -30.76 -33.36 -6.88
CA LEU A 390 -32.21 -33.31 -7.04
C LEU A 390 -32.81 -34.15 -5.90
N SER A 391 -33.36 -33.47 -4.89
CA SER A 391 -33.96 -34.15 -3.73
C SER A 391 -35.18 -34.94 -4.18
N THR A 392 -35.16 -36.25 -3.92
CA THR A 392 -36.31 -37.15 -4.14
C THR A 392 -37.22 -37.19 -2.92
N GLN A 393 -36.64 -37.07 -1.72
CA GLN A 393 -37.34 -37.06 -0.45
C GLN A 393 -36.54 -36.33 0.63
N GLY A 394 -37.20 -35.45 1.38
CA GLY A 394 -36.57 -34.64 2.43
C GLY A 394 -37.14 -34.91 3.82
N PHE A 395 -36.26 -34.93 4.82
CA PHE A 395 -36.56 -35.12 6.23
C PHE A 395 -36.03 -33.96 7.05
N THR A 396 -36.64 -33.70 8.20
CA THR A 396 -36.12 -32.75 9.20
C THR A 396 -35.81 -33.51 10.47
N VAL A 397 -34.58 -33.36 10.97
CA VAL A 397 -34.06 -34.06 12.14
C VAL A 397 -33.63 -33.01 13.17
N GLU A 398 -34.18 -33.10 14.37
CA GLU A 398 -33.76 -32.28 15.51
C GLU A 398 -32.78 -33.11 16.35
N VAL A 399 -31.61 -32.54 16.63
CA VAL A 399 -30.53 -33.21 17.36
C VAL A 399 -30.20 -32.39 18.60
N GLU A 400 -30.20 -33.04 19.75
CA GLU A 400 -29.78 -32.43 21.01
C GLU A 400 -28.25 -32.32 21.12
N LYS A 401 -27.78 -31.60 22.14
CA LYS A 401 -26.35 -31.40 22.36
C LYS A 401 -25.64 -32.74 22.65
N MET A 402 -24.59 -33.04 21.87
CA MET A 402 -23.80 -34.27 22.01
C MET A 402 -24.64 -35.54 21.86
N ALA A 403 -25.72 -35.47 21.06
CA ALA A 403 -26.59 -36.59 20.78
C ALA A 403 -26.41 -37.09 19.34
N SER A 404 -26.72 -38.37 19.14
CA SER A 404 -26.85 -38.98 17.81
C SER A 404 -28.29 -39.39 17.60
N VAL A 405 -28.88 -38.97 16.49
CA VAL A 405 -30.27 -39.29 16.11
C VAL A 405 -30.28 -40.08 14.81
N GLU A 406 -31.07 -41.15 14.77
CA GLU A 406 -31.23 -41.96 13.56
C GLU A 406 -31.99 -41.17 12.49
N VAL A 407 -31.48 -41.19 11.26
CA VAL A 407 -32.12 -40.52 10.12
C VAL A 407 -33.24 -41.43 9.62
N PRO A 408 -34.49 -40.93 9.50
CA PRO A 408 -35.64 -41.75 9.10
C PRO A 408 -35.62 -42.08 7.60
N LEU A 409 -34.71 -42.95 7.18
CA LEU A 409 -34.54 -43.38 5.79
C LEU A 409 -35.58 -44.46 5.42
N PRO A 410 -36.14 -44.43 4.19
CA PRO A 410 -37.02 -45.48 3.70
C PRO A 410 -36.25 -46.80 3.57
N THR A 411 -36.60 -47.79 4.38
CA THR A 411 -35.90 -49.09 4.43
C THR A 411 -36.15 -49.96 3.19
N GLU A 412 -37.21 -49.67 2.42
CA GLU A 412 -37.69 -50.51 1.32
C GLU A 412 -37.12 -50.14 -0.07
N ILE A 413 -36.41 -49.01 -0.22
CA ILE A 413 -36.06 -48.43 -1.55
C ILE A 413 -34.58 -48.03 -1.67
N LEU A 414 -33.73 -48.32 -0.67
CA LEU A 414 -32.37 -47.77 -0.67
C LEU A 414 -31.42 -48.53 -1.63
N PRO A 415 -30.85 -47.87 -2.65
CA PRO A 415 -29.88 -48.50 -3.57
C PRO A 415 -28.56 -48.89 -2.88
N GLN A 416 -27.74 -49.74 -3.52
CA GLN A 416 -26.44 -50.21 -3.00
C GLN A 416 -25.49 -49.06 -2.62
N THR A 417 -25.58 -47.96 -3.37
CA THR A 417 -24.92 -46.69 -3.09
C THR A 417 -26.00 -45.62 -3.07
N PHE A 418 -26.05 -44.80 -2.02
CA PHE A 418 -26.98 -43.67 -1.91
C PHE A 418 -26.25 -42.46 -1.33
N CYS A 419 -26.71 -41.26 -1.66
CA CYS A 419 -26.14 -40.02 -1.12
C CYS A 419 -27.21 -39.22 -0.39
N LEU A 420 -26.80 -38.59 0.71
CA LEU A 420 -27.62 -37.71 1.53
C LEU A 420 -27.07 -36.29 1.45
N GLN A 421 -27.92 -35.33 1.12
CA GLN A 421 -27.63 -33.92 1.23
C GLN A 421 -28.10 -33.42 2.60
N VAL A 422 -27.17 -32.98 3.43
CA VAL A 422 -27.44 -32.50 4.79
C VAL A 422 -27.12 -31.02 4.90
N ARG A 423 -28.04 -30.28 5.52
CA ARG A 423 -27.90 -28.85 5.78
C ARG A 423 -28.52 -28.50 7.13
N ARG A 424 -27.83 -27.67 7.91
CA ARG A 424 -28.37 -27.12 9.15
C ARG A 424 -29.31 -25.94 8.88
N LYS A 425 -30.53 -25.95 9.44
CA LYS A 425 -31.62 -24.98 9.16
C LYS A 425 -31.82 -23.91 10.23
N ASP A 426 -31.41 -24.16 11.46
CA ASP A 426 -31.51 -23.19 12.57
C ASP A 426 -30.53 -22.02 12.44
N LEU A 427 -29.56 -22.11 11.53
CA LEU A 427 -28.57 -21.07 11.23
C LEU A 427 -28.83 -20.40 9.88
N ARG A 428 -28.54 -19.09 9.79
CA ARG A 428 -28.72 -18.30 8.56
C ARG A 428 -27.70 -18.67 7.49
N TYR A 429 -26.46 -18.91 7.91
CA TYR A 429 -25.34 -19.19 7.04
C TYR A 429 -24.78 -20.57 7.38
N SER A 430 -25.30 -21.59 6.69
CA SER A 430 -24.92 -23.00 6.80
C SER A 430 -24.47 -23.52 5.44
N THR A 431 -23.47 -24.38 5.41
CA THR A 431 -23.05 -25.08 4.19
C THR A 431 -23.90 -26.32 3.95
N THR A 432 -23.95 -26.77 2.69
CA THR A 432 -24.74 -27.96 2.31
C THR A 432 -23.76 -29.06 1.95
N HIS A 433 -23.86 -30.22 2.60
CA HIS A 433 -22.90 -31.31 2.43
C HIS A 433 -23.58 -32.55 1.88
N VAL A 434 -22.93 -33.18 0.89
CA VAL A 434 -23.39 -34.44 0.33
C VAL A 434 -22.52 -35.56 0.89
N HIS A 435 -23.15 -36.53 1.54
CA HIS A 435 -22.51 -37.71 2.10
C HIS A 435 -22.99 -38.95 1.35
N CYS A 436 -22.09 -39.64 0.67
CA CYS A 436 -22.40 -40.87 -0.05
C CYS A 436 -21.99 -42.10 0.76
N PHE A 437 -22.88 -43.08 0.84
CA PHE A 437 -22.70 -44.34 1.54
C PHE A 437 -22.75 -45.50 0.57
N ASP A 438 -21.82 -46.44 0.73
CA ASP A 438 -21.78 -47.72 0.01
C ASP A 438 -22.04 -48.86 1.01
N GLN A 439 -22.80 -49.88 0.62
CA GLN A 439 -23.04 -51.07 1.43
C GLN A 439 -21.81 -52.01 1.50
N ASN A 440 -20.84 -51.90 0.58
CA ASN A 440 -19.72 -52.85 0.50
C ASN A 440 -18.47 -52.49 1.31
N SER A 441 -18.42 -51.36 2.02
CA SER A 441 -17.25 -50.98 2.82
C SER A 441 -17.20 -51.69 4.18
N LYS A 442 -17.11 -53.03 4.20
CA LYS A 442 -16.52 -53.73 5.34
C LYS A 442 -15.01 -53.56 5.25
N THR A 443 -14.47 -52.50 5.83
CA THR A 443 -13.03 -52.38 6.12
C THR A 443 -12.68 -53.36 7.24
N SER A 444 -12.67 -54.65 6.91
CA SER A 444 -11.91 -55.64 7.66
C SER A 444 -10.44 -55.31 7.44
N PHE A 445 -9.86 -54.47 8.30
CA PHE A 445 -8.42 -54.32 8.37
C PHE A 445 -7.84 -55.71 8.68
N PRO A 446 -7.01 -56.30 7.80
CA PRO A 446 -6.44 -57.60 8.08
C PRO A 446 -5.51 -57.44 9.28
N THR A 447 -5.90 -58.03 10.41
CA THR A 447 -5.21 -58.03 11.71
C THR A 447 -3.75 -58.48 11.63
N TRP A 448 -3.32 -59.05 10.50
CA TRP A 448 -1.93 -59.43 10.23
C TRP A 448 -0.96 -58.24 10.02
N ILE A 449 -1.43 -57.03 9.63
CA ILE A 449 -0.55 -55.86 9.38
C ILE A 449 -0.14 -55.21 10.71
N ILE A 450 -1.04 -55.16 11.68
CA ILE A 450 -0.77 -54.58 13.01
C ILE A 450 0.21 -55.47 13.78
N ALA A 451 0.09 -56.80 13.64
CA ALA A 451 1.02 -57.74 14.26
C ALA A 451 2.44 -57.61 13.68
N SER A 452 2.59 -57.47 12.36
CA SER A 452 3.91 -57.35 11.73
C SER A 452 4.58 -55.99 11.98
N ALA A 453 3.81 -54.90 12.00
CA ALA A 453 4.31 -53.57 12.37
C ALA A 453 4.71 -53.49 13.85
N GLY A 454 3.96 -54.13 14.75
CA GLY A 454 4.29 -54.20 16.17
C GLY A 454 5.60 -54.96 16.44
N VAL A 455 5.84 -56.06 15.72
CA VAL A 455 7.10 -56.82 15.81
C VAL A 455 8.29 -56.01 15.29
N LEU A 456 8.13 -55.27 14.19
CA LEU A 456 9.16 -54.39 13.66
C LEU A 456 9.50 -53.25 14.61
N LEU A 457 8.49 -52.60 15.20
CA LEU A 457 8.70 -51.54 16.21
C LEU A 457 9.39 -52.07 17.47
N ALA A 458 9.00 -53.25 17.95
CA ALA A 458 9.64 -53.88 19.09
C ALA A 458 11.12 -54.21 18.82
N LEU A 459 11.44 -54.71 17.62
CA LEU A 459 12.83 -54.96 17.18
C LEU A 459 13.66 -53.67 17.14
N VAL A 460 13.12 -52.58 16.59
CA VAL A 460 13.82 -51.28 16.53
C VAL A 460 14.02 -50.69 17.93
N ILE A 461 13.04 -50.80 18.83
CA ILE A 461 13.21 -50.34 20.21
C ILE A 461 14.27 -51.16 20.93
N LEU A 462 14.31 -52.48 20.71
CA LEU A 462 15.31 -53.35 21.32
C LEU A 462 16.73 -53.02 20.82
N THR A 463 16.92 -52.77 19.53
CA THR A 463 18.24 -52.40 18.98
C THR A 463 18.69 -51.04 19.49
N MET A 464 17.79 -50.07 19.60
CA MET A 464 18.10 -48.76 20.17
C MET A 464 18.48 -48.85 21.65
N LEU A 465 17.78 -49.67 22.44
CA LEU A 465 18.12 -49.89 23.85
C LEU A 465 19.49 -50.57 24.02
N VAL A 466 19.79 -51.58 23.20
CA VAL A 466 21.10 -52.25 23.21
C VAL A 466 22.20 -51.27 22.83
N LEU A 467 21.99 -50.43 21.81
CA LEU A 467 22.96 -49.40 21.41
C LEU A 467 23.17 -48.38 22.53
N HIS A 468 22.11 -47.97 23.22
CA HIS A 468 22.19 -47.02 24.33
C HIS A 468 22.91 -47.62 25.56
N ILE A 469 22.67 -48.89 25.87
CA ILE A 469 23.41 -49.61 26.91
C ILE A 469 24.89 -49.75 26.52
N TRP A 470 25.18 -50.07 25.25
CA TRP A 470 26.55 -50.18 24.77
C TRP A 470 27.29 -48.83 24.83
N LEU A 471 26.65 -47.74 24.43
CA LEU A 471 27.17 -46.37 24.54
C LEU A 471 27.41 -45.97 26.00
N THR A 472 26.48 -46.27 26.91
CA THR A 472 26.62 -45.92 28.33
C THR A 472 27.69 -46.76 29.03
N VAL A 473 27.87 -48.03 28.66
CA VAL A 473 28.97 -48.87 29.14
C VAL A 473 30.31 -48.39 28.58
N HIS A 474 30.37 -48.03 27.30
CA HIS A 474 31.58 -47.48 26.67
C HIS A 474 31.98 -46.13 27.28
N GLN A 475 31.00 -45.25 27.55
CA GLN A 475 31.23 -44.00 28.26
C GLN A 475 31.69 -44.23 29.72
N LYS A 476 31.10 -45.20 30.43
CA LYS A 476 31.57 -45.56 31.79
C LYS A 476 32.95 -46.20 31.80
N MET A 477 33.34 -46.96 30.77
CA MET A 477 34.70 -47.49 30.62
C MET A 477 35.72 -46.38 30.31
N MET A 478 35.35 -45.38 29.50
CA MET A 478 36.21 -44.22 29.22
C MET A 478 36.40 -43.29 30.44
N VAL A 479 35.38 -43.15 31.30
CA VAL A 479 35.46 -42.32 32.52
C VAL A 479 36.27 -42.99 33.63
N LYS A 480 36.37 -44.33 33.67
CA LYS A 480 37.13 -45.05 34.70
C LYS A 480 38.64 -45.17 34.42
N SER A 481 39.12 -44.69 33.27
CA SER A 481 40.55 -44.69 32.88
C SER A 481 41.30 -43.42 33.32
N LYS A 482 40.63 -42.47 33.97
CA LYS A 482 41.21 -41.15 34.26
C LYS A 482 40.89 -40.68 35.68
N ASP A 483 41.23 -41.47 36.70
CA ASP A 483 41.33 -41.00 38.08
C ASP A 483 42.33 -41.83 38.90
N SER A 484 43.50 -41.24 39.18
CA SER A 484 44.42 -41.55 40.29
C SER A 484 45.45 -40.41 40.43
N PRO A 485 46.03 -40.11 41.61
CA PRO A 485 45.51 -39.09 42.51
C PRO A 485 46.54 -37.98 42.79
N CYS A 486 46.09 -36.73 42.99
CA CYS A 486 46.95 -35.68 43.56
C CYS A 486 46.52 -35.35 44.98
N LEU A 487 47.45 -35.69 45.88
CA LEU A 487 47.55 -35.38 47.29
C LEU A 487 47.88 -33.89 47.47
N TYR A 488 47.28 -33.19 48.43
CA TYR A 488 47.78 -31.88 48.87
C TYR A 488 48.02 -31.91 50.38
N GLU A 489 49.30 -31.75 50.71
CA GLU A 489 49.82 -31.44 52.03
C GLU A 489 50.19 -29.95 52.02
N ALA A 490 49.86 -29.24 53.10
CA ALA A 490 50.01 -27.79 53.20
C ALA A 490 51.48 -27.39 53.45
N HIS A 491 51.94 -26.26 52.87
CA HIS A 491 52.68 -25.20 53.59
C HIS A 491 53.06 -23.97 52.71
N LYS A 492 52.69 -22.79 53.23
CA LYS A 492 53.38 -21.48 53.35
C LYS A 492 54.20 -20.80 52.22
N ASP A 493 53.96 -19.46 52.18
CA ASP A 493 54.85 -18.31 51.87
C ASP A 493 54.99 -17.74 50.44
N VAL A 494 54.44 -16.51 50.27
CA VAL A 494 54.92 -15.28 49.57
C VAL A 494 55.16 -15.29 48.02
N PRO A 495 54.77 -14.22 47.27
CA PRO A 495 54.66 -14.16 45.79
C PRO A 495 55.97 -13.59 45.13
N PRO A 496 56.24 -13.54 43.78
CA PRO A 496 55.42 -12.82 42.77
C PRO A 496 55.57 -13.17 41.23
N VAL A 497 54.66 -12.60 40.42
CA VAL A 497 54.84 -11.89 39.11
C VAL A 497 55.32 -12.63 37.82
N CYS A 498 54.45 -12.52 36.79
CA CYS A 498 54.59 -12.30 35.31
C CYS A 498 55.71 -13.01 34.50
N VAL A 499 55.52 -13.41 33.23
CA VAL A 499 55.47 -12.53 32.03
C VAL A 499 55.11 -13.37 30.77
N VAL A 500 54.18 -12.81 29.97
CA VAL A 500 54.06 -12.71 28.49
C VAL A 500 54.90 -13.64 27.59
N SER A 501 54.27 -14.28 26.59
CA SER A 501 54.46 -14.01 25.14
C SER A 501 53.83 -15.11 24.25
N ALA A 502 53.01 -14.68 23.29
CA ALA A 502 52.70 -15.45 22.07
C ALA A 502 53.96 -15.59 21.19
N PRO A 503 54.03 -16.54 20.23
CA PRO A 503 53.51 -16.24 18.89
C PRO A 503 52.91 -17.43 18.10
N GLU A 504 52.11 -17.06 17.09
CA GLU A 504 51.73 -17.76 15.83
C GLU A 504 52.96 -18.20 14.98
N PRO A 505 52.86 -18.80 13.76
CA PRO A 505 51.72 -19.27 12.95
C PRO A 505 51.96 -20.63 12.21
N ASP A 506 51.00 -21.05 11.37
CA ASP A 506 51.12 -21.70 10.04
C ASP A 506 49.95 -22.68 9.81
N SER A 507 49.35 -22.89 8.63
CA SER A 507 49.21 -22.19 7.35
C SER A 507 48.14 -22.96 6.54
N ALA A 508 47.41 -22.25 5.67
CA ALA A 508 46.76 -22.63 4.40
C ALA A 508 45.94 -23.97 4.30
N THR A 509 44.74 -24.02 3.71
CA THR A 509 44.45 -23.69 2.30
C THR A 509 42.94 -23.66 1.98
N ASN A 510 42.53 -22.61 1.25
CA ASN A 510 41.58 -22.54 0.10
C ASN A 510 40.39 -23.52 -0.05
N ASN A 511 39.16 -23.01 -0.28
CA ASN A 511 38.70 -22.62 -1.62
C ASN A 511 37.31 -21.94 -1.62
N ASN A 512 37.14 -20.98 -2.54
CA ASN A 512 35.94 -20.21 -2.86
C ASN A 512 34.88 -21.02 -3.62
N ASN A 513 33.62 -20.55 -3.63
CA ASN A 513 32.80 -20.52 -4.85
C ASN A 513 31.73 -19.42 -4.84
N GLU A 514 31.47 -18.94 -6.05
CA GLU A 514 30.97 -17.63 -6.47
C GLU A 514 29.51 -17.66 -6.94
N LYS A 515 28.90 -16.47 -7.05
CA LYS A 515 27.58 -16.15 -7.62
C LYS A 515 27.42 -16.56 -9.09
N VAL A 516 26.17 -16.77 -9.54
CA VAL A 516 25.73 -16.51 -10.92
C VAL A 516 24.33 -15.86 -10.95
N ASN A 517 24.22 -14.78 -11.72
CA ASN A 517 23.00 -14.12 -12.21
C ASN A 517 22.38 -14.93 -13.36
N LEU A 518 21.05 -14.88 -13.53
CA LEU A 518 20.43 -15.09 -14.84
C LEU A 518 19.32 -14.06 -15.10
N LEU A 519 19.37 -13.51 -16.31
CA LEU A 519 18.44 -12.58 -16.95
C LEU A 519 18.21 -13.12 -18.37
N SER A 520 17.03 -12.83 -18.92
CA SER A 520 16.50 -13.07 -20.29
C SER A 520 15.84 -14.42 -20.56
N ASP A 521 14.51 -14.40 -20.71
CA ASP A 521 13.84 -14.13 -22.00
C ASP A 521 12.66 -13.16 -21.82
#